data_AF-A0A957KPG2-F1
#
_entry.id   AF-A0A957KPG2-F1
#
_cell.length_a   1.000
_cell.length_b   1.000
_cell.length_c   1.000
_cell.angle_alpha   90.00
_cell.angle_beta   90.00
_cell.angle_gamma   90.00
#
_symmetry.space_group_name_H-M   'P 1'
#
loop_
_entity.id
_entity.type
_entity.pdbx_description
1 polymer ?
#
loop_
_entity_poly.entity_id
_entity_poly.type
_entity_poly.pdbx_seq_one_letter_code
_entity_poly.pdbx_strand_id
1 'polypeptide(L)'
;ATELLDRVGTRLAGKYASSVRSTLLQDRVGELAQALNGNGVLADALTANEEIVLRTYNCPFHELAQEHREICEMDRSMLEKVLGTDVSLSQCMLEGHAGCTFTVVAAARNGSAATGNGHAAHD
;
A
#
# COMPACT_ATOMS: atom_id res chain seq x y z
N ALA A 1 -12.40 18.22 4.06
CA ALA A 1 -11.66 17.22 4.86
C ALA A 1 -10.72 16.39 3.98
N THR A 2 -11.18 15.89 2.83
CA THR A 2 -10.44 14.97 1.93
C THR A 2 -9.07 15.49 1.47
N GLU A 3 -8.94 16.77 1.09
CA GLU A 3 -7.64 17.34 0.68
C GLU A 3 -6.61 17.38 1.82
N LEU A 4 -7.04 17.64 3.06
CA LEU A 4 -6.15 17.62 4.22
C LEU A 4 -5.70 16.19 4.53
N LEU A 5 -6.62 15.23 4.48
CA LEU A 5 -6.30 13.83 4.73
C LEU A 5 -5.37 13.26 3.65
N ASP A 6 -5.56 13.61 2.38
CA ASP A 6 -4.61 13.19 1.33
C ASP A 6 -3.19 13.71 1.58
N ARG A 7 -3.04 14.96 2.05
CA ARG A 7 -1.74 15.51 2.47
C ARG A 7 -1.16 14.78 3.67
N VAL A 8 -1.98 14.40 4.65
CA VAL A 8 -1.55 13.60 5.81
C VAL A 8 -1.09 12.21 5.36
N GLY A 9 -1.88 11.53 4.53
CA GLY A 9 -1.54 10.22 3.95
C GLY A 9 -0.24 10.27 3.15
N THR A 10 -0.04 11.32 2.35
CA THR A 10 1.21 11.54 1.59
C THR A 10 2.41 11.74 2.50
N ARG A 11 2.26 12.49 3.61
CA ARG A 11 3.34 12.68 4.59
C ARG A 11 3.67 11.38 5.33
N LEU A 12 2.65 10.59 5.70
CA LEU A 12 2.84 9.27 6.31
C LEU A 12 3.54 8.32 5.33
N ALA A 13 3.15 8.32 4.06
CA ALA A 13 3.81 7.51 3.04
C ALA A 13 5.31 7.85 2.93
N GLY A 14 5.65 9.14 2.90
CA GLY A 14 7.05 9.57 2.91
C GLY A 14 7.85 9.09 4.14
N LYS A 15 7.20 9.02 5.32
CA LYS A 15 7.83 8.50 6.55
C LYS A 15 8.15 7.00 6.44
N TYR A 16 7.26 6.20 5.85
CA TYR A 16 7.47 4.75 5.72
C TYR A 16 8.34 4.37 4.52
N ALA A 17 8.31 5.17 3.44
CA ALA A 17 9.06 4.92 2.22
C ALA A 17 10.57 4.78 2.45
N SER A 18 11.15 5.47 3.45
CA SER A 18 12.59 5.32 3.77
C SER A 18 12.96 3.93 4.31
N SER A 19 12.00 3.19 4.84
CA SER A 19 12.19 1.85 5.42
C SER A 19 11.84 0.72 4.45
N VAL A 20 11.29 1.04 3.28
CA VAL A 20 10.86 0.08 2.24
C VAL A 20 11.75 0.27 1.01
N ARG A 21 12.66 -0.67 0.77
CA ARG A 21 13.77 -0.53 -0.19
C ARG A 21 13.90 -1.70 -1.16
N SER A 22 13.23 -2.82 -0.91
CA SER A 22 13.32 -3.99 -1.80
C SER A 22 12.74 -3.70 -3.18
N THR A 23 13.26 -4.40 -4.19
CA THR A 23 12.73 -4.39 -5.56
C THR A 23 11.63 -5.42 -5.77
N LEU A 24 11.53 -6.40 -4.86
CA LEU A 24 10.52 -7.45 -4.89
C LEU A 24 9.29 -7.01 -4.10
N LEU A 25 8.09 -7.16 -4.68
CA LEU A 25 6.86 -6.64 -4.09
C LEU A 25 6.55 -7.31 -2.74
N GLN A 26 6.71 -8.63 -2.65
CA GLN A 26 6.48 -9.38 -1.42
C GLN A 26 7.40 -8.90 -0.28
N ASP A 27 8.66 -8.60 -0.61
CA ASP A 27 9.62 -8.11 0.38
C ASP A 27 9.29 -6.67 0.80
N ARG A 28 8.82 -5.81 -0.12
CA ARG A 28 8.36 -4.46 0.22
C ARG A 28 7.18 -4.49 1.18
N VAL A 29 6.25 -5.41 0.98
CA VAL A 29 5.11 -5.60 1.91
C VAL A 29 5.60 -6.09 3.27
N GLY A 30 6.59 -7.00 3.30
CA GLY A 30 7.26 -7.41 4.54
C GLY A 30 7.97 -6.26 5.26
N GLU A 31 8.75 -5.45 4.54
CA GLU A 31 9.43 -4.26 5.08
C GLU A 31 8.43 -3.23 5.61
N LEU A 32 7.31 -3.02 4.91
CA LEU A 32 6.24 -2.15 5.37
C LEU A 32 5.60 -2.68 6.65
N ALA A 33 5.31 -3.98 6.75
CA ALA A 33 4.81 -4.59 7.98
C ALA A 33 5.79 -4.36 9.15
N GLN A 34 7.10 -4.53 8.94
CA GLN A 34 8.11 -4.24 9.96
C GLN A 34 8.14 -2.75 10.36
N ALA A 35 8.02 -1.85 9.39
CA ALA A 35 8.00 -0.42 9.65
C ALA A 35 6.74 -0.01 10.43
N LEU A 36 5.58 -0.60 10.13
CA LEU A 36 4.33 -0.42 10.86
C LEU A 36 4.46 -0.91 12.31
N ASN A 37 5.03 -2.10 12.53
CA ASN A 37 5.31 -2.62 13.87
C ASN A 37 6.20 -1.67 14.68
N GLY A 38 7.27 -1.14 14.07
CA GLY A 38 8.14 -0.15 14.69
C GLY A 38 7.43 1.17 15.06
N ASN A 39 6.22 1.40 14.57
CA ASN A 39 5.38 2.56 14.87
C ASN A 39 4.12 2.20 15.69
N GLY A 40 4.05 0.99 16.26
CA GLY A 40 2.96 0.56 17.14
C GLY A 40 1.74 -0.02 16.43
N VAL A 41 1.80 -0.23 15.11
CA VAL A 41 0.77 -0.95 14.35
C VAL A 41 1.19 -2.41 14.23
N LEU A 42 0.47 -3.30 14.92
CA LEU A 42 0.71 -4.73 14.90
C LEU A 42 0.36 -5.25 13.50
N ALA A 43 1.37 -5.70 12.75
CA ALA A 43 1.20 -6.09 11.36
C ALA A 43 2.00 -7.32 10.98
N ASP A 44 1.50 -8.10 10.02
CA ASP A 44 2.26 -9.15 9.34
C ASP A 44 2.03 -9.12 7.82
N ALA A 45 2.94 -9.77 7.11
CA ALA A 45 2.88 -9.95 5.68
C ALA A 45 2.85 -11.44 5.36
N LEU A 46 1.96 -11.85 4.47
CA LEU A 46 1.78 -13.22 4.03
C LEU A 46 1.88 -13.27 2.52
N THR A 47 2.48 -14.33 1.99
CA THR A 47 2.49 -14.60 0.55
C THR A 47 2.12 -16.05 0.34
N ALA A 48 1.00 -16.29 -0.35
CA ALA A 48 0.50 -17.63 -0.66
C ALA A 48 -0.26 -17.60 -1.98
N ASN A 49 -0.10 -18.63 -2.82
CA ASN A 49 -0.82 -18.77 -4.08
C ASN A 49 -0.81 -17.50 -4.97
N GLU A 50 0.36 -16.86 -5.07
CA GLU A 50 0.54 -15.60 -5.84
C GLU A 50 -0.18 -14.37 -5.27
N GLU A 51 -0.87 -14.50 -4.14
CA GLU A 51 -1.47 -13.39 -3.40
C GLU A 51 -0.50 -12.87 -2.34
N ILE A 52 -0.31 -11.55 -2.31
CA ILE A 52 0.47 -10.85 -1.29
C ILE A 52 -0.50 -10.11 -0.39
N VAL A 53 -0.44 -10.38 0.90
CA VAL A 53 -1.38 -9.85 1.88
C VAL A 53 -0.62 -9.13 2.99
N LEU A 54 -1.08 -7.94 3.35
CA LEU A 54 -0.69 -7.22 4.57
C LEU A 54 -1.86 -7.26 5.54
N ARG A 55 -1.63 -7.70 6.79
CA ARG A 55 -2.64 -7.63 7.84
C ARG A 55 -2.22 -6.65 8.92
N THR A 56 -3.20 -5.95 9.48
CA THR A 56 -3.04 -5.18 10.70
C THR A 56 -4.03 -5.64 11.76
N TYR A 57 -3.58 -5.71 13.01
CA TYR A 57 -4.35 -6.25 14.14
C TYR A 57 -4.82 -5.17 15.11
N ASN A 58 -4.44 -3.93 14.84
CA ASN A 58 -4.93 -2.74 15.51
C ASN A 58 -4.98 -1.57 14.51
N CYS A 59 -5.79 -0.56 14.82
CA CYS A 59 -5.85 0.67 14.04
C CYS A 59 -5.65 1.85 14.99
N PRO A 60 -4.59 2.65 14.80
CA PRO A 60 -4.32 3.82 15.65
C PRO A 60 -5.39 4.90 15.48
N PHE A 61 -6.20 4.82 14.42
CA PHE A 61 -7.27 5.77 14.12
C PHE A 61 -8.66 5.18 14.36
N HIS A 62 -8.78 4.06 15.07
CA HIS A 62 -10.05 3.30 15.15
C HIS A 62 -11.25 4.17 15.55
N GLU A 63 -11.13 4.96 16.63
CA GLU A 63 -12.19 5.85 17.11
C GLU A 63 -12.57 6.91 16.07
N LEU A 64 -11.58 7.60 15.51
CA LEU A 64 -11.82 8.62 14.49
C LEU A 64 -12.42 8.03 13.21
N ALA A 65 -11.99 6.82 12.82
CA ALA A 65 -12.44 6.17 11.62
C ALA A 65 -13.89 5.62 11.72
N GLN A 66 -14.41 5.44 12.94
CA GLN A 66 -15.84 5.15 13.15
C GLN A 66 -16.71 6.33 12.72
N GLU A 67 -16.26 7.57 12.97
CA GLU A 67 -16.96 8.80 12.61
C GLU A 67 -16.62 9.26 11.17
N HIS A 68 -15.40 9.01 10.73
CA HIS A 68 -14.83 9.52 9.48
C HIS A 68 -14.20 8.40 8.65
N ARG A 69 -14.99 7.78 7.76
CA ARG A 69 -14.54 6.68 6.89
C ARG A 69 -13.40 7.08 5.94
N GLU A 70 -13.28 8.37 5.61
CA GLU A 70 -12.19 8.92 4.81
C GLU A 70 -10.80 8.70 5.44
N ILE A 71 -10.72 8.38 6.73
CA ILE A 71 -9.47 8.01 7.41
C ILE A 71 -8.98 6.63 6.98
N CYS A 72 -9.88 5.66 6.78
CA CYS A 72 -9.52 4.36 6.24
C CYS A 72 -9.03 4.48 4.78
N GLU A 73 -9.64 5.37 4.01
CA GLU A 73 -9.19 5.66 2.63
C GLU A 73 -7.81 6.32 2.61
N MET A 74 -7.55 7.27 3.53
CA MET A 74 -6.23 7.87 3.70
C MET A 74 -5.18 6.80 4.03
N ASP A 75 -5.46 5.88 4.96
CA ASP A 75 -4.54 4.83 5.36
C ASP A 75 -4.24 3.88 4.20
N ARG A 76 -5.27 3.41 3.48
CA ARG A 76 -5.10 2.60 2.27
C ARG A 76 -4.27 3.34 1.21
N SER A 77 -4.57 4.61 0.93
CA SER A 77 -3.82 5.41 -0.05
C SER A 77 -2.36 5.59 0.36
N MET A 78 -2.08 5.71 1.67
CA MET A 78 -0.73 5.73 2.20
C MET A 78 0.00 4.41 1.89
N LEU A 79 -0.64 3.25 2.10
CA LEU A 79 -0.07 1.94 1.76
C LEU A 79 0.21 1.83 0.25
N GLU A 80 -0.73 2.22 -0.61
CA GLU A 80 -0.56 2.24 -2.07
C GLU A 80 0.64 3.11 -2.49
N LYS A 81 0.79 4.30 -1.90
CA LYS A 81 1.92 5.20 -2.16
C LYS A 81 3.26 4.59 -1.73
N VAL A 82 3.32 3.89 -0.59
CA VAL A 82 4.55 3.24 -0.12
C VAL A 82 4.89 2.01 -0.96
N LEU A 83 3.88 1.23 -1.36
CA LEU A 83 4.02 0.00 -2.15
C LEU A 83 4.05 0.24 -3.66
N GLY A 84 3.76 1.45 -4.12
CA GLY A 84 3.79 1.83 -5.53
C GLY A 84 2.90 0.96 -6.42
N THR A 85 1.83 0.39 -5.86
CA THR A 85 0.88 -0.49 -6.55
C THR A 85 -0.45 -0.47 -5.80
N ASP A 86 -1.51 -0.90 -6.47
CA ASP A 86 -2.86 -0.93 -5.91
C ASP A 86 -2.98 -1.92 -4.73
N VAL A 87 -3.74 -1.51 -3.72
CA VAL A 87 -3.99 -2.27 -2.50
C VAL A 87 -5.48 -2.31 -2.28
N SER A 88 -6.12 -3.49 -2.18
CA SER A 88 -7.54 -3.61 -1.87
C SER A 88 -7.74 -4.02 -0.41
N LEU A 89 -8.80 -3.51 0.23
CA LEU A 89 -9.19 -3.91 1.58
C LEU A 89 -10.23 -5.03 1.48
N SER A 90 -9.93 -6.21 2.03
CA SER A 90 -10.82 -7.38 2.01
C SER A 90 -11.48 -7.66 3.36
N GLN A 91 -10.89 -7.21 4.46
CA GLN A 91 -11.48 -7.26 5.81
C GLN A 91 -11.19 -5.96 6.53
N CYS A 92 -12.14 -5.49 7.35
CA CYS A 92 -12.03 -4.21 8.05
C CYS A 92 -12.47 -4.32 9.51
N MET A 93 -11.67 -3.77 10.43
CA MET A 93 -12.01 -3.74 11.86
C MET A 93 -13.30 -2.97 12.16
N LEU A 94 -13.60 -1.92 11.38
CA LEU A 94 -14.85 -1.16 11.52
C LEU A 94 -16.09 -1.96 11.08
N GLU A 95 -15.89 -3.11 10.45
CA GLU A 95 -16.94 -4.05 10.07
C GLU A 95 -16.99 -5.25 11.02
N GLY A 96 -16.29 -5.20 12.16
CA GLY A 96 -16.29 -6.24 13.18
C GLY A 96 -15.26 -7.35 12.98
N HIS A 97 -14.34 -7.22 12.01
CA HIS A 97 -13.26 -8.17 11.81
C HIS A 97 -12.16 -7.99 12.86
N ALA A 98 -11.38 -9.05 13.12
CA ALA A 98 -10.27 -9.02 14.09
C ALA A 98 -9.09 -8.11 13.68
N GLY A 99 -9.09 -7.63 12.44
CA GLY A 99 -8.02 -6.84 11.86
C GLY A 99 -8.44 -6.29 10.50
N CYS A 100 -7.58 -5.48 9.90
CA CYS A 100 -7.71 -5.11 8.49
C CYS A 100 -6.83 -6.04 7.65
N THR A 101 -7.38 -6.57 6.55
CA THR A 101 -6.65 -7.40 5.60
C THR A 101 -6.59 -6.67 4.26
N PHE A 102 -5.37 -6.43 3.80
CA PHE A 102 -5.08 -5.72 2.56
C PHE A 102 -4.46 -6.67 1.55
N THR A 103 -5.09 -6.86 0.40
CA THR A 103 -4.54 -7.62 -0.73
C THR A 103 -3.78 -6.66 -1.64
N VAL A 104 -2.53 -6.99 -1.94
CA VAL A 104 -1.63 -6.16 -2.76
C VAL A 104 -1.52 -6.79 -4.14
N VAL A 105 -1.95 -6.07 -5.17
CA VAL A 105 -1.94 -6.57 -6.55
C VAL A 105 -0.66 -6.10 -7.21
N ALA A 106 0.16 -7.03 -7.72
CA ALA A 106 1.28 -6.65 -8.57
C ALA A 106 0.73 -5.94 -9.81
N ALA A 107 1.17 -4.70 -10.05
CA ALA A 107 0.86 -4.00 -11.29
C ALA A 107 1.16 -4.95 -12.46
N ALA A 108 0.12 -5.28 -13.23
CA ALA A 108 0.28 -6.09 -14.42
C ALA A 108 1.36 -5.42 -15.26
N ARG A 109 2.41 -6.17 -15.59
CA ARG A 109 3.45 -5.69 -16.48
C ARG A 109 2.80 -5.52 -17.84
N ASN A 110 2.23 -4.35 -18.10
CA ASN A 110 1.83 -3.99 -19.45
C ASN A 110 3.12 -3.98 -20.27
N GLY A 111 3.35 -5.08 -20.99
CA GLY A 111 4.45 -5.22 -21.91
C GLY A 111 4.32 -4.18 -23.01
N SER A 112 4.96 -3.02 -22.84
CA SER A 112 5.45 -2.26 -23.99
C SER A 112 6.64 -3.02 -24.54
N ALA A 113 6.33 -3.99 -25.41
CA ALA A 113 7.28 -4.51 -26.36
C ALA A 113 7.82 -3.34 -27.18
N ALA A 114 9.15 -3.32 -27.31
CA ALA A 114 9.85 -2.43 -28.21
C ALA A 114 9.28 -2.51 -29.64
N THR A 115 9.21 -1.37 -30.31
CA THR A 115 9.49 -1.34 -31.75
C THR A 115 10.36 -0.13 -31.99
N GLY A 116 11.67 -0.38 -32.00
CA GLY A 116 12.57 0.48 -32.76
C GLY A 116 12.20 0.35 -34.24
N ASN A 117 12.24 1.47 -34.94
CA ASN A 117 12.90 1.56 -36.24
C ASN A 117 13.14 3.03 -36.55
N GLY A 118 14.42 3.40 -36.54
CA GLY A 118 14.88 4.60 -37.22
C GLY A 118 14.70 4.44 -38.73
N HIS A 119 14.37 5.55 -39.39
CA HIS A 119 14.60 5.72 -40.81
C HIS A 119 15.42 6.99 -40.98
N ALA A 120 16.66 6.80 -41.40
CA ALA A 120 17.46 7.80 -42.06
C ALA A 120 16.80 8.12 -43.42
N ALA A 121 16.71 9.40 -43.75
CA ALA A 121 16.57 9.86 -45.12
C ALA A 121 17.63 10.93 -45.34
N HIS A 122 18.61 10.56 -46.17
CA HIS A 122 19.48 11.46 -46.91
C HIS A 122 18.63 12.21 -47.95
N ASP A 123 18.77 13.53 -48.01
CA ASP A 123 19.16 14.34 -49.18
C ASP A 123 18.84 15.83 -48.95
#